data_AF-T2IE83-F1
#
_entry.id   AF-T2IE83-F1
#
_cell.length_a   1.000
_cell.length_b   1.000
_cell.length_c   1.000
_cell.angle_alpha   90.00
_cell.angle_beta   90.00
_cell.angle_gamma   90.00
#
_symmetry.space_group_name_H-M   'P 1'
#
loop_
_entity.id
_entity.type
_entity.pdbx_description
1 polymer ?
#
loop_
_entity_poly.entity_id
_entity_poly.type
_entity_poly.pdbx_seq_one_letter_code
_entity_poly.pdbx_strand_id
1 'polypeptide(L)'
;MSNFEHKQGLFPTDSSDMDNQFERFELLSAYMDGELTAEERKQVQQWLDSDPEFHELYKQLLRVQRETPTLKVPESSISVDDLSQGVFDTIDRQDGRKRGLIASALGIAAVIVGSITHISLQDGLFPRYARTNGDNQALTIALNRPAVEIPPTLR
;
A
#
# COMPACT_ATOMS: atom_id res chain seq x y z
N MET A 1 -28.50 -47.81 11.39
CA MET A 1 -28.05 -46.62 10.64
C MET A 1 -28.61 -45.42 11.38
N SER A 2 -27.74 -44.76 12.13
CA SER A 2 -28.12 -43.73 13.11
C SER A 2 -28.57 -42.45 12.39
N ASN A 3 -29.81 -42.05 12.64
CA ASN A 3 -30.36 -40.77 12.22
C ASN A 3 -29.76 -39.70 13.12
N PHE A 4 -28.74 -39.00 12.65
CA PHE A 4 -28.26 -37.78 13.30
C PHE A 4 -29.09 -36.62 12.79
N GLU A 5 -30.20 -36.34 13.49
CA GLU A 5 -30.88 -35.05 13.40
C GLU A 5 -29.89 -33.95 13.81
N HIS A 6 -29.34 -33.25 12.81
CA HIS A 6 -28.66 -31.98 13.01
C HIS A 6 -29.73 -30.95 13.41
N LYS A 7 -29.99 -30.84 14.72
CA LYS A 7 -30.58 -29.62 15.28
C LYS A 7 -29.55 -28.51 15.15
N GLN A 8 -29.59 -27.80 14.02
CA GLN A 8 -28.98 -26.48 13.90
C GLN A 8 -29.67 -25.57 14.92
N GLY A 9 -29.02 -25.40 16.07
CA GLY A 9 -29.32 -24.32 16.99
C GLY A 9 -28.97 -23.02 16.29
N LEU A 10 -29.98 -22.41 15.67
CA LEU A 10 -29.96 -21.02 15.27
C LEU A 10 -29.91 -20.20 16.57
N PHE A 11 -28.74 -19.64 16.89
CA PHE A 11 -28.60 -18.56 17.87
C PHE A 11 -28.43 -17.25 17.09
N PRO A 12 -29.51 -16.53 16.75
CA PRO A 12 -29.41 -15.22 16.15
C PRO A 12 -29.52 -14.19 17.28
N THR A 13 -28.49 -14.05 18.13
CA THR A 13 -28.55 -13.09 19.25
C THR A 13 -27.23 -12.50 19.70
N ASP A 14 -26.09 -12.80 19.08
CA ASP A 14 -24.79 -12.34 19.60
C ASP A 14 -24.26 -11.09 18.88
N SER A 15 -24.48 -10.95 17.57
CA SER A 15 -23.92 -9.80 16.83
C SER A 15 -24.60 -8.48 17.16
N SER A 16 -25.93 -8.47 17.32
CA SER A 16 -26.68 -7.24 17.58
C SER A 16 -26.42 -6.64 18.97
N ASP A 17 -26.10 -7.49 19.95
CA ASP A 17 -25.81 -7.03 21.31
C ASP A 17 -24.40 -6.44 21.40
N MET A 18 -23.44 -7.04 20.70
CA MET A 18 -22.08 -6.51 20.54
C MET A 18 -22.07 -5.13 19.86
N ASP A 19 -22.85 -4.95 18.79
CA ASP A 19 -22.97 -3.67 18.08
C ASP A 19 -23.54 -2.58 19.01
N ASN A 20 -24.54 -2.91 19.83
CA ASN A 20 -25.12 -1.96 20.78
C ASN A 20 -24.13 -1.54 21.87
N GLN A 21 -23.37 -2.50 22.42
CA GLN A 21 -22.36 -2.21 23.43
C GLN A 21 -21.24 -1.32 22.88
N PHE A 22 -20.85 -1.55 21.62
CA PHE A 22 -19.85 -0.73 20.95
C PHE A 22 -20.34 0.71 20.72
N GLU A 23 -21.55 0.89 20.21
CA GLU A 23 -22.16 2.22 20.03
C GLU A 23 -22.26 2.98 21.36
N ARG A 24 -22.67 2.29 22.44
CA ARG A 24 -22.74 2.89 23.78
C ARG A 24 -21.36 3.30 24.30
N PHE A 25 -20.33 2.50 24.03
CA PHE A 25 -18.95 2.83 24.37
C PHE A 25 -18.44 4.03 23.58
N GLU A 26 -18.69 4.09 22.27
CA GLU A 26 -18.30 5.20 21.41
C GLU A 26 -18.92 6.53 21.85
N LEU A 27 -20.21 6.53 22.20
CA LEU A 27 -20.89 7.71 22.75
C LEU A 27 -20.30 8.12 24.10
N LEU A 28 -19.86 7.16 24.93
CA LEU A 28 -19.23 7.47 26.21
C LEU A 28 -17.83 8.06 26.05
N SER A 29 -17.01 7.52 25.14
CA SER A 29 -15.67 8.07 24.87
C SER A 29 -15.77 9.47 24.29
N ALA A 30 -16.64 9.68 23.30
CA ALA A 30 -16.86 11.01 22.74
C ALA A 30 -17.45 11.98 23.79
N TYR A 31 -18.23 11.50 24.77
CA TYR A 31 -18.75 12.33 25.86
C TYR A 31 -17.61 12.85 26.75
N MET A 32 -16.63 12.00 27.04
CA MET A 32 -15.44 12.36 27.81
C MET A 32 -14.56 13.39 27.09
N ASP A 33 -14.43 13.27 25.77
CA ASP A 33 -13.66 14.21 24.95
C ASP A 33 -14.45 15.48 24.59
N GLY A 34 -15.75 15.49 24.87
CA GLY A 34 -16.64 16.65 24.68
C GLY A 34 -17.18 16.80 23.25
N GLU A 35 -17.01 15.79 22.40
CA GLU A 35 -17.37 15.80 20.98
C GLU A 35 -18.86 15.53 20.69
N LEU A 36 -19.69 15.28 21.71
CA LEU A 36 -21.13 15.07 21.53
C LEU A 36 -21.90 16.37 21.27
N THR A 37 -22.96 16.20 20.47
CA THR A 37 -24.04 17.20 20.34
C THR A 37 -24.81 17.36 21.66
N ALA A 38 -25.65 18.40 21.76
CA ALA A 38 -26.40 18.68 22.99
C ALA A 38 -27.44 17.60 23.32
N GLU A 39 -28.02 16.99 22.30
CA GLU A 39 -29.03 15.94 22.37
C GLU A 39 -28.40 14.63 22.86
N GLU A 40 -27.31 14.18 22.23
CA GLU A 40 -26.60 12.97 22.61
C GLU A 40 -26.03 13.08 24.02
N ARG A 41 -25.55 14.28 24.41
CA ARG A 41 -25.03 14.52 25.76
C ARG A 41 -26.10 14.27 26.83
N LYS A 42 -27.36 14.67 26.58
CA LYS A 42 -28.47 14.40 27.50
C LYS A 42 -28.79 12.92 27.59
N GLN A 43 -28.73 12.21 26.46
CA GLN A 43 -28.95 10.76 26.39
C GLN A 43 -27.89 9.99 27.19
N VAL A 44 -26.61 10.33 27.00
CA VAL A 44 -25.51 9.74 27.78
C VAL A 44 -25.63 10.08 29.26
N GLN A 45 -26.00 11.32 29.61
CA GLN A 45 -26.22 11.72 31.00
C GLN A 45 -27.35 10.90 31.66
N GLN A 46 -28.46 10.69 30.94
CA GLN A 46 -29.56 9.86 31.44
C GLN A 46 -29.09 8.42 31.70
N TRP A 47 -28.29 7.84 30.80
CA TRP A 47 -27.72 6.50 31.00
C TRP A 47 -26.77 6.44 32.19
N LEU A 48 -25.93 7.46 32.39
CA LEU A 48 -25.04 7.53 33.56
C LEU A 48 -25.79 7.60 34.89
N ASP A 49 -27.01 8.15 34.89
CA ASP A 49 -27.87 8.25 36.08
C ASP A 49 -28.71 6.98 36.30
N SER A 50 -29.15 6.32 35.21
CA SER A 50 -30.07 5.17 35.29
C SER A 50 -29.39 3.80 35.29
N ASP A 51 -28.20 3.69 34.69
CA ASP A 51 -27.50 2.42 34.46
C ASP A 51 -26.19 2.34 35.27
N PRO A 52 -26.15 1.51 36.33
CA PRO A 52 -24.96 1.37 37.16
C PRO A 52 -23.77 0.71 36.43
N GLU A 53 -24.01 -0.18 35.45
CA GLU A 53 -22.93 -0.82 34.69
C GLU A 53 -22.26 0.20 33.76
N PHE A 54 -23.07 1.04 33.11
CA PHE A 54 -22.59 2.14 32.28
C PHE A 54 -21.81 3.18 33.08
N HIS A 55 -22.25 3.46 34.30
CA HIS A 55 -21.54 4.34 35.23
C HIS A 55 -20.18 3.76 35.68
N GLU A 56 -20.08 2.45 35.89
CA GLU A 56 -18.81 1.80 36.21
C GLU A 56 -17.83 1.85 35.02
N LEU A 57 -18.31 1.65 33.79
CA LEU A 57 -17.50 1.84 32.58
C LEU A 57 -16.92 3.26 32.49
N TYR A 58 -17.74 4.28 32.78
CA TYR A 58 -17.30 5.67 32.87
C TYR A 58 -16.19 5.87 33.93
N LYS A 59 -16.34 5.28 35.12
CA LYS A 59 -15.31 5.33 36.16
C LYS A 59 -14.00 4.65 35.74
N GLN A 60 -14.09 3.53 35.01
CA GLN A 60 -12.92 2.81 34.50
C GLN A 60 -12.14 3.67 33.49
N LEU A 61 -12.84 4.27 32.52
CA LEU A 61 -12.23 5.19 31.56
C LEU A 61 -11.60 6.40 32.25
N LEU A 62 -12.30 6.99 33.23
CA LEU A 62 -11.78 8.10 34.01
C LEU A 62 -10.53 7.73 34.81
N ARG A 63 -10.45 6.48 35.33
CA ARG A 63 -9.25 5.97 36.00
C ARG A 63 -8.08 5.91 35.03
N VAL A 64 -8.27 5.32 33.84
CA VAL A 64 -7.23 5.24 32.81
C VAL A 64 -6.74 6.65 32.44
N GLN A 65 -7.64 7.59 32.21
CA GLN A 65 -7.28 8.96 31.85
C GLN A 65 -6.49 9.67 32.96
N ARG A 66 -6.78 9.39 34.23
CA ARG A 66 -6.03 9.94 35.38
C ARG A 66 -4.67 9.29 35.57
N GLU A 67 -4.57 8.00 35.27
CA GLU A 67 -3.34 7.22 35.46
C GLU A 67 -2.36 7.39 34.28
N THR A 68 -2.86 7.78 33.10
CA THR A 68 -2.02 7.97 31.90
C THR A 68 -0.97 9.09 32.08
N PRO A 69 -1.30 10.27 32.64
CA PRO A 69 -0.31 11.31 32.93
C PRO A 69 0.71 10.92 34.01
N THR A 70 0.35 10.00 34.92
CA THR A 70 1.29 9.50 35.94
C THR A 70 2.32 8.52 35.41
N LEU A 71 2.16 8.05 34.17
CA LEU A 71 3.21 7.35 33.46
C LEU A 71 4.32 8.35 33.14
N LYS A 72 5.33 8.42 34.01
CA LYS A 72 6.56 9.15 33.72
C LYS A 72 7.12 8.57 32.42
N VAL A 73 7.18 9.41 31.39
CA VAL A 73 7.94 9.08 30.18
C VAL A 73 9.35 8.74 30.65
N PRO A 74 9.86 7.52 30.34
CA PRO A 74 11.23 7.17 30.71
C PRO A 74 12.16 8.26 30.20
N GLU A 75 12.94 8.86 31.08
CA GLU A 75 13.94 9.82 30.64
C GLU A 75 14.86 9.10 29.66
N SER A 76 14.77 9.54 28.40
CA SER A 76 15.55 8.98 27.33
C SER A 76 16.96 9.51 27.51
N SER A 77 17.90 8.63 27.83
CA SER A 77 19.32 8.98 27.91
C SER A 77 19.95 9.23 26.54
N ILE A 78 19.20 9.01 25.46
CA ILE A 78 19.62 9.11 24.07
C ILE A 78 19.17 10.46 23.53
N SER A 79 20.09 11.17 22.87
CA SER A 79 19.77 12.43 22.21
C SER A 79 18.78 12.21 21.06
N VAL A 80 17.92 13.20 20.78
CA VAL A 80 16.96 13.12 19.67
C VAL A 80 17.67 12.88 18.32
N ASP A 81 18.86 13.46 18.16
CA ASP A 81 19.68 13.30 16.96
C ASP A 81 20.19 11.86 16.81
N ASP A 82 20.70 11.24 17.88
CA ASP A 82 21.19 9.86 17.84
C ASP A 82 20.06 8.85 17.59
N LEU A 83 18.87 9.08 18.17
CA LEU A 83 17.69 8.25 17.93
C LEU A 83 17.24 8.36 16.47
N SER A 84 17.19 9.59 15.94
CA SER A 84 16.80 9.84 14.56
C SER A 84 17.76 9.17 13.59
N GLN A 85 19.07 9.35 13.79
CA GLN A 85 20.10 8.68 13.00
C GLN A 85 19.98 7.15 13.08
N GLY A 86 19.77 6.57 14.27
CA GLY A 86 19.61 5.13 14.43
C GLY A 86 18.38 4.56 13.70
N VAL A 87 17.26 5.29 13.68
CA VAL A 87 16.06 4.91 12.93
C VAL A 87 16.32 4.98 11.42
N PHE A 88 16.89 6.10 10.94
CA PHE A 88 17.19 6.26 9.52
C PHE A 88 18.24 5.26 9.03
N ASP A 89 19.27 4.97 9.81
CA ASP A 89 20.27 3.93 9.51
C ASP A 89 19.63 2.54 9.43
N THR A 90 18.66 2.25 10.31
CA THR A 90 17.95 0.97 10.28
C THR A 90 17.12 0.82 9.00
N ILE A 91 16.45 1.89 8.57
CA ILE A 91 15.66 1.93 7.33
C ILE A 91 16.58 1.81 6.11
N ASP A 92 17.64 2.61 6.05
CA ASP A 92 18.56 2.63 4.91
C ASP A 92 19.31 1.30 4.74
N ARG A 93 19.65 0.64 5.86
CA ARG A 93 20.26 -0.71 5.84
C ARG A 93 19.29 -1.78 5.37
N GLN A 94 17.99 -1.63 5.60
CA GLN A 94 16.96 -2.53 5.08
C GLN A 94 16.80 -2.38 3.56
N ASP A 95 16.82 -1.15 3.06
CA ASP A 95 16.66 -0.86 1.63
C ASP A 95 17.93 -1.14 0.82
N GLY A 96 19.10 -0.91 1.41
CA GLY A 96 20.39 -1.31 0.84
C GLY A 96 20.50 -2.82 0.62
N ARG A 97 19.97 -3.65 1.54
CA ARG A 97 19.91 -5.12 1.38
C ARG A 97 19.00 -5.53 0.23
N LYS A 98 17.82 -4.91 0.10
CA LYS A 98 16.89 -5.18 -1.01
C LYS A 98 17.49 -4.75 -2.35
N ARG A 99 18.12 -3.57 -2.40
CA ARG A 99 18.83 -3.07 -3.60
C ARG A 99 20.01 -3.97 -3.98
N GLY A 100 20.79 -4.45 -3.01
CA GLY A 100 21.89 -5.40 -3.25
C GLY A 100 21.42 -6.74 -3.83
N LEU A 101 20.29 -7.26 -3.37
CA LEU A 101 19.67 -8.46 -3.93
C LEU A 101 19.12 -8.24 -5.35
N ILE A 102 18.53 -7.08 -5.64
CA ILE A 102 18.06 -6.75 -6.98
C ILE A 102 19.25 -6.54 -7.94
N ALA A 103 20.30 -5.85 -7.49
CA ALA A 103 21.50 -5.61 -8.28
C ALA A 103 22.26 -6.92 -8.60
N SER A 104 22.34 -7.87 -7.67
CA SER A 104 22.95 -9.18 -7.92
C SER A 104 22.11 -10.02 -8.89
N ALA A 105 20.78 -9.96 -8.81
CA ALA A 105 19.89 -10.64 -9.76
C ALA A 105 20.04 -10.11 -11.20
N LEU A 106 20.17 -8.79 -11.37
CA LEU A 106 20.43 -8.15 -12.68
C LEU A 106 21.83 -8.49 -13.23
N GLY A 107 22.85 -8.53 -12.38
CA GLY A 107 24.21 -8.89 -12.78
C GLY A 107 24.32 -10.33 -13.30
N ILE A 108 23.66 -11.29 -12.66
CA ILE A 108 23.66 -12.70 -13.06
C ILE A 108 22.93 -12.90 -14.40
N ALA A 109 21.77 -12.25 -14.60
CA ALA A 109 21.04 -12.33 -15.87
C ALA A 109 21.82 -11.74 -17.06
N ALA A 110 22.53 -10.62 -16.86
CA ALA A 110 23.35 -10.01 -17.90
C ALA A 110 24.53 -10.90 -18.35
N VAL A 111 25.15 -11.64 -17.42
CA VAL A 111 26.25 -12.59 -17.74
C VAL A 111 25.74 -13.79 -18.55
N ILE A 112 24.54 -14.30 -18.25
CA ILE A 112 23.94 -15.42 -18.98
C ILE A 112 23.52 -15.00 -20.40
N VAL A 113 22.88 -13.83 -20.56
CA VAL A 113 22.47 -13.35 -21.90
C VAL A 113 23.69 -12.96 -22.75
N GLY A 114 24.71 -12.32 -22.16
CA GLY A 114 25.93 -11.93 -22.86
C GLY A 114 26.75 -13.12 -23.39
N SER A 115 26.79 -14.23 -22.66
CA SER A 115 27.51 -15.44 -23.08
C SER A 115 26.81 -16.20 -24.21
N ILE A 116 25.48 -16.15 -24.29
CA ILE A 116 24.71 -16.78 -25.39
C ILE A 116 24.86 -15.98 -26.70
N THR A 117 24.92 -14.65 -26.65
CA THR A 117 25.14 -13.82 -27.84
C THR A 117 26.53 -13.96 -28.47
N HIS A 118 27.55 -14.32 -27.69
CA HIS A 118 28.92 -14.45 -28.22
C HIS A 118 29.16 -15.78 -28.95
N ILE A 119 28.37 -16.82 -28.65
CA ILE A 119 28.44 -18.13 -29.31
C ILE A 119 27.54 -18.16 -30.55
N SER A 120 26.37 -17.50 -30.51
CA SER A 120 25.44 -17.48 -31.65
C SER A 120 25.86 -16.55 -32.81
N LEU A 121 26.85 -15.66 -32.61
CA LEU A 121 27.37 -14.80 -33.69
C LEU A 121 28.45 -15.49 -34.54
N GLN A 122 29.01 -16.62 -34.08
CA GLN A 122 30.03 -17.36 -34.84
C GLN A 122 29.43 -18.36 -35.83
N ASP A 123 28.24 -18.89 -35.58
CA ASP A 123 27.58 -19.87 -36.46
C ASP A 123 26.31 -19.31 -37.12
N GLY A 124 26.50 -18.42 -38.10
CA GLY A 124 25.81 -18.54 -39.38
C GLY A 124 24.32 -18.16 -39.51
N LEU A 125 23.80 -17.17 -38.77
CA LEU A 125 22.41 -16.68 -38.93
C LEU A 125 22.31 -15.23 -39.44
N PHE A 126 22.98 -14.93 -40.56
CA PHE A 126 22.65 -13.76 -41.39
C PHE A 126 22.00 -14.23 -42.70
N PRO A 127 20.87 -13.65 -43.14
CA PRO A 127 20.31 -13.96 -44.43
C PRO A 127 21.31 -13.53 -45.51
N ARG A 128 21.83 -14.50 -46.26
CA ARG A 128 22.76 -14.26 -47.35
C ARG A 128 21.97 -13.72 -48.55
N TYR A 129 21.90 -12.41 -48.68
CA TYR A 129 21.31 -11.76 -49.86
C TYR A 129 22.09 -12.18 -51.12
N ALA A 130 21.38 -12.67 -52.13
CA ALA A 130 21.97 -12.96 -53.44
C ALA A 130 22.45 -11.64 -54.07
N ARG A 131 23.76 -11.48 -54.19
CA ARG A 131 24.38 -10.36 -54.93
C ARG A 131 24.17 -10.62 -56.42
N THR A 132 23.18 -9.96 -57.01
CA THR A 132 23.14 -9.80 -58.46
C THR A 132 24.15 -8.70 -58.81
N ASN A 133 25.21 -9.04 -59.55
CA ASN A 133 26.02 -8.03 -60.22
C ASN A 133 25.19 -7.52 -61.39
N GLY A 134 24.28 -6.59 -61.09
CA GLY A 134 23.44 -5.92 -62.07
C GLY A 134 24.17 -4.70 -62.59
N ASP A 135 24.60 -4.80 -63.84
CA ASP A 135 25.08 -3.70 -64.66
C ASP A 135 24.24 -2.42 -64.46
N ASN A 136 24.94 -1.30 -64.40
CA ASN A 136 24.45 0.04 -64.09
C ASN A 136 23.42 0.56 -65.11
N GLN A 137 22.21 0.01 -65.14
CA GLN A 137 21.09 0.61 -65.83
C GLN A 137 20.23 1.36 -64.81
N ALA A 138 20.27 2.68 -64.93
CA ALA A 138 19.57 3.63 -64.08
C ALA A 138 18.09 3.23 -63.91
N LEU A 139 17.74 2.85 -62.69
CA LEU A 139 16.36 2.52 -62.32
C LEU A 139 15.53 3.81 -62.32
N THR A 140 14.89 4.10 -63.46
CA THR A 140 13.96 5.22 -63.62
C THR A 140 12.70 4.93 -62.81
N ILE A 141 12.64 5.50 -61.60
CA ILE A 141 11.45 5.47 -60.75
C ILE A 141 10.45 6.49 -61.30
N ALA A 142 9.31 6.03 -61.82
CA ALA A 142 8.20 6.91 -62.18
C ALA A 142 7.53 7.46 -60.90
N LEU A 143 7.88 8.69 -60.50
CA LEU A 143 7.19 9.41 -59.42
C LEU A 143 5.81 9.87 -59.93
N ASN A 144 4.78 9.05 -59.73
CA ASN A 144 3.38 9.40 -60.04
C ASN A 144 2.72 10.15 -58.86
N ARG A 145 3.29 11.30 -58.47
CA ARG A 145 2.66 12.39 -57.69
C ARG A 145 3.70 13.45 -57.32
N PRO A 146 3.43 14.75 -57.48
CA PRO A 146 4.33 15.80 -57.03
C PRO A 146 4.48 15.75 -55.50
N ALA A 147 5.70 15.90 -55.00
CA ALA A 147 6.06 15.73 -53.59
C ALA A 147 5.89 17.00 -52.74
N VAL A 148 5.23 18.06 -53.24
CA VAL A 148 5.09 19.32 -52.50
C VAL A 148 3.77 20.02 -52.85
N GLU A 149 2.89 20.18 -51.85
CA GLU A 149 1.82 21.17 -51.85
C GLU A 149 2.31 22.37 -51.00
N ILE A 150 2.42 23.57 -51.59
CA ILE A 150 2.71 24.80 -50.83
C ILE A 150 1.40 25.58 -50.69
N PRO A 151 0.94 25.87 -49.45
CA PRO A 151 -0.28 26.63 -49.17
C PRO A 151 -0.19 28.12 -49.58
N PRO A 152 -1.35 28.80 -49.72
CA PRO A 152 -1.49 30.02 -50.51
C PRO A 152 -1.17 31.34 -49.77
N THR A 153 -1.06 32.40 -50.57
CA THR A 153 -1.02 33.86 -50.26
C THR A 153 0.38 34.41 -49.93
N LEU A 154 0.80 35.64 -50.28
CA LEU A 154 0.10 36.91 -50.57
C LEU A 154 1.14 37.88 -51.19
N ARG A 155 1.02 38.32 -52.45
CA ARG A 155 1.16 39.72 -52.96
C ARG A 155 1.25 39.79 -54.49
#